data_AF-A0A6N7FN76-F1
#
_entry.id   AF-A0A6N7FN76-F1
#
_cell.length_a   1.000
_cell.length_b   1.000
_cell.length_c   1.000
_cell.angle_alpha   90.00
_cell.angle_beta   90.00
_cell.angle_gamma   90.00
#
_symmetry.space_group_name_H-M   'P 1'
#
loop_
_entity.id
_entity.type
_entity.pdbx_description
1 polymer ?
#
loop_
_entity_poly.entity_id
_entity_poly.type
_entity_poly.pdbx_seq_one_letter_code
_entity_poly.pdbx_strand_id
1 'polypeptide(L)'
;MTEASLTVVQPHAASGLRRALQDALPLLAGVGLLMAGNGLTSTLLGVRAALEGFRPSVTGLVLAGYYLGFLGGSLAAPAAIRRAGHVRVFAGLASLAAAAVLIHSIRPEPPTWFLVRVVSGLCISALYVVTETWLNGAATNSTRGGLLASYMVVVTGGLLCGQVLFTLADPGGFAVFVLASVLISLAVVPVALATVSAPDVPPLNPLSLRGLVAVAPLGPAGAALAGFSGAAIVGAGAVYSAEAGLGRVATATLIGSALAGGLALQVPLGRWSDRVDRRLVIAAGGVVAAGAALAASAVGPDRLPLLVGLTLVAGGFAFPLYSLSSAHLNDYLDQDRLVAAGARMVLVNGAGSVAGPIVGAAAIGLVGPGALFVALSAAYLTVALFALYRTTRRGPVPKADRAHYVPYPLEAGLTVSALAEGAGDELYPVGSGSLDIAGSPLTYRDQGSGRPVVLVGGPGAATRAWDGVPSALAADGVRAVVPELRADIYEAGEHVEDLLAVLRFLELPEASFVGHGRGAAVVAQLAAEHPDRVDAIVLVGRPEDDLTGEAAVAAGGGLGEGFAQAGAEAGGAEEGVDAGTILILPADQLMADGPDAFADIVVEFLRHR
;
A
#
# COMPACT_ATOMS: atom_id res chain seq x y z
N MET A 1 32.54 28.26 35.13
CA MET A 1 31.92 28.86 33.93
C MET A 1 32.68 28.35 32.74
N THR A 2 32.14 27.33 32.08
CA THR A 2 32.77 26.68 30.92
C THR A 2 31.79 26.89 29.78
N GLU A 3 32.16 27.74 28.82
CA GLU A 3 31.34 28.04 27.65
C GLU A 3 31.13 26.78 26.81
N ALA A 4 29.88 26.33 26.73
CA ALA A 4 29.46 25.33 25.77
C ALA A 4 29.43 26.00 24.38
N SER A 5 30.32 25.58 23.50
CA SER A 5 30.32 25.96 22.09
C SER A 5 29.09 25.37 21.40
N LEU A 6 28.05 26.18 21.25
CA LEU A 6 26.94 25.93 20.34
C LEU A 6 27.50 25.82 18.92
N THR A 7 27.63 24.58 18.45
CA THR A 7 27.98 24.32 17.05
C THR A 7 26.72 24.56 16.24
N VAL A 8 26.59 25.76 15.69
CA VAL A 8 25.54 26.08 14.72
C VAL A 8 25.81 25.23 13.48
N VAL A 9 25.10 24.10 13.36
CA VAL A 9 25.04 23.34 12.12
C VAL A 9 24.33 24.22 11.11
N GLN A 10 25.08 24.78 10.16
CA GLN A 10 24.50 25.56 9.08
C GLN A 10 23.52 24.69 8.28
N PRO A 11 22.33 25.21 7.92
CA PRO A 11 21.43 24.49 7.03
C PRO A 11 22.16 24.25 5.71
N HIS A 12 22.31 22.98 5.32
CA HIS A 12 22.91 22.62 4.05
C HIS A 12 22.25 23.43 2.92
N ALA A 13 23.08 24.20 2.20
CA ALA A 13 22.69 24.95 1.04
C ALA A 13 21.82 24.06 0.13
N ALA A 14 20.66 24.58 -0.29
CA ALA A 14 19.71 23.89 -1.15
C ALA A 14 20.44 23.18 -2.30
N SER A 15 20.62 21.87 -2.19
CA SER A 15 21.27 21.08 -3.23
C SER A 15 20.32 21.04 -4.42
N GLY A 16 20.68 21.73 -5.50
CA GLY A 16 19.91 21.65 -6.74
C GLY A 16 19.83 20.19 -7.22
N LEU A 17 18.77 19.85 -7.97
CA LEU A 17 18.50 18.50 -8.50
C LEU A 17 19.74 17.84 -9.12
N ARG A 18 20.60 18.62 -9.80
CA ARG A 18 21.85 18.13 -10.38
C ARG A 18 22.79 17.49 -9.36
N ARG A 19 22.97 18.10 -8.17
CA ARG A 19 23.85 17.56 -7.12
C ARG A 19 23.22 16.32 -6.50
N ALA A 20 21.92 16.35 -6.22
CA ALA A 20 21.19 15.18 -5.73
C ALA A 20 21.30 13.98 -6.69
N LEU A 21 21.24 14.22 -8.00
CA LEU A 21 21.47 13.18 -9.01
C LEU A 21 22.91 12.67 -9.05
N GLN A 22 23.91 13.54 -8.81
CA GLN A 22 25.31 13.12 -8.72
C GLN A 22 25.54 12.22 -7.50
N ASP A 23 24.93 12.55 -6.37
CA ASP A 23 25.03 11.77 -5.14
C ASP A 23 24.30 10.41 -5.27
N ALA A 24 23.16 10.38 -5.97
CA ALA A 24 22.40 9.16 -6.24
C ALA A 24 22.96 8.32 -7.42
N LEU A 25 23.93 8.84 -8.19
CA LEU A 25 24.40 8.20 -9.42
C LEU A 25 24.91 6.76 -9.22
N PRO A 26 25.69 6.42 -8.18
CA PRO A 26 26.14 5.05 -7.98
C PRO A 26 24.97 4.08 -7.74
N LEU A 27 23.96 4.49 -6.97
CA LEU A 27 22.76 3.70 -6.74
C LEU A 27 21.96 3.52 -8.03
N LEU A 28 21.73 4.60 -8.79
CA LEU A 28 21.05 4.55 -10.08
C LEU A 28 21.80 3.67 -11.09
N ALA A 29 23.13 3.76 -11.16
CA ALA A 29 23.93 2.89 -12.03
C ALA A 29 23.79 1.41 -11.66
N GLY A 30 23.82 1.09 -10.37
CA GLY A 30 23.61 -0.27 -9.87
C GLY A 30 22.24 -0.81 -10.25
N VAL A 31 21.18 -0.03 -10.01
CA VAL A 31 19.80 -0.36 -10.40
C VAL A 31 19.68 -0.57 -11.91
N GLY A 32 20.32 0.27 -12.72
CA GLY A 32 20.31 0.12 -14.18
C GLY A 32 20.88 -1.22 -14.64
N LEU A 33 22.03 -1.63 -14.07
CA LEU A 33 22.63 -2.95 -14.34
C LEU A 33 21.75 -4.10 -13.86
N LEU A 34 21.19 -3.98 -12.66
CA LEU A 34 20.26 -4.95 -12.08
C LEU A 34 19.05 -5.15 -13.00
N MET A 35 18.46 -4.06 -13.49
CA MET A 35 17.29 -4.09 -14.37
C MET A 35 17.61 -4.57 -15.78
N ALA A 36 18.81 -4.31 -16.28
CA ALA A 36 19.29 -4.91 -17.53
C ALA A 36 19.39 -6.44 -17.42
N GLY A 37 19.95 -6.95 -16.32
CA GLY A 37 19.97 -8.38 -16.03
C GLY A 37 18.56 -8.98 -15.86
N ASN A 38 17.68 -8.32 -15.10
CA ASN A 38 16.30 -8.77 -14.87
C ASN A 38 15.47 -8.81 -16.16
N GLY A 39 15.56 -7.77 -16.98
CA GLY A 39 14.87 -7.70 -18.27
C GLY A 39 15.35 -8.80 -19.23
N LEU A 40 16.67 -9.03 -19.27
CA LEU A 40 17.28 -10.11 -20.04
C LEU A 40 16.78 -11.48 -19.59
N THR A 41 16.80 -11.78 -18.30
CA THR A 41 16.34 -13.06 -17.75
C THR A 41 14.87 -13.30 -18.02
N SER A 42 14.01 -12.28 -17.88
CA SER A 42 12.56 -12.42 -18.05
C SER A 42 12.18 -12.91 -19.45
N THR A 43 12.79 -12.32 -20.49
CA THR A 43 12.58 -12.75 -21.88
C THR A 43 13.26 -14.09 -22.17
N LEU A 44 14.48 -14.28 -21.66
CA LEU A 44 15.24 -15.52 -21.84
C LEU A 44 14.48 -16.75 -21.36
N LEU A 45 13.89 -16.69 -20.16
CA LEU A 45 13.22 -17.86 -19.57
C LEU A 45 11.96 -18.25 -20.35
N GLY A 46 11.18 -17.28 -20.84
CA GLY A 46 10.00 -17.59 -21.64
C GLY A 46 10.34 -18.30 -22.96
N VAL A 47 11.42 -17.86 -23.64
CA VAL A 47 11.90 -18.50 -24.88
C VAL A 47 12.58 -19.84 -24.59
N ARG A 48 13.45 -19.89 -23.57
CA ARG A 48 14.18 -21.12 -23.21
C ARG A 48 13.24 -22.24 -22.79
N ALA A 49 12.16 -21.94 -22.06
CA ALA A 49 11.18 -22.95 -21.67
C ALA A 49 10.62 -23.72 -22.87
N ALA A 50 10.33 -23.02 -23.98
CA ALA A 50 9.86 -23.66 -25.21
C ALA A 50 10.94 -24.54 -25.85
N LEU A 51 12.20 -24.12 -25.83
CA LEU A 51 13.34 -24.92 -26.32
C LEU A 51 13.54 -26.20 -25.50
N GLU A 52 13.25 -26.16 -24.20
CA GLU A 52 13.27 -27.32 -23.30
C GLU A 52 11.99 -28.18 -23.39
N GLY A 53 11.05 -27.83 -24.27
CA GLY A 53 9.82 -28.59 -24.49
C GLY A 53 8.75 -28.38 -23.41
N PHE A 54 8.81 -27.30 -22.64
CA PHE A 54 7.79 -27.01 -21.63
C PHE A 54 6.48 -26.62 -22.33
N ARG A 55 5.37 -27.18 -21.86
CA ARG A 55 4.04 -26.77 -22.32
C ARG A 55 3.78 -25.29 -21.97
N PRO A 56 3.11 -24.51 -22.82
CA PRO A 56 2.81 -23.09 -22.54
C PRO A 56 2.18 -22.84 -21.17
N SER A 57 1.21 -23.66 -20.75
CA SER A 57 0.57 -23.55 -19.44
C SER A 57 1.54 -23.75 -18.26
N VAL A 58 2.53 -24.64 -18.40
CA VAL A 58 3.57 -24.88 -17.40
C VAL A 58 4.55 -23.71 -17.38
N THR A 59 4.94 -23.20 -18.55
CA THR A 59 5.76 -21.99 -18.66
C THR A 59 5.08 -20.80 -18.00
N GLY A 60 3.78 -20.62 -18.20
CA GLY A 60 2.99 -19.58 -17.53
C GLY A 60 3.06 -19.67 -16.01
N LEU A 61 2.93 -20.87 -15.44
CA LEU A 61 3.04 -21.10 -13.99
C LEU A 61 4.45 -20.77 -13.47
N VAL A 62 5.49 -21.22 -14.17
CA VAL A 62 6.89 -20.90 -13.85
C VAL A 62 7.13 -19.40 -13.86
N LEU A 63 6.65 -18.71 -14.91
CA LEU A 63 6.81 -17.26 -15.05
C LEU A 63 6.06 -16.48 -13.95
N ALA A 64 4.89 -16.97 -13.54
CA ALA A 64 4.10 -16.41 -12.44
C ALA A 64 4.75 -16.56 -11.06
N GLY A 65 5.60 -17.58 -10.88
CA GLY A 65 6.39 -17.78 -9.65
C GLY A 65 7.19 -16.54 -9.25
N TYR A 66 7.66 -15.75 -10.23
CA TYR A 66 8.33 -14.48 -9.97
C TYR A 66 7.44 -13.46 -9.27
N TYR A 67 6.18 -13.31 -9.69
CA TYR A 67 5.28 -12.37 -9.06
C TYR A 67 4.83 -12.84 -7.67
N LEU A 68 4.73 -14.16 -7.45
CA LEU A 68 4.52 -14.72 -6.10
C LEU A 68 5.68 -14.39 -5.17
N GLY A 69 6.92 -14.63 -5.63
CA GLY A 69 8.12 -14.24 -4.92
C GLY A 69 8.19 -12.74 -4.66
N PHE A 70 7.84 -11.95 -5.67
CA PHE A 70 7.84 -10.49 -5.62
C PHE A 70 6.96 -9.98 -4.47
N LEU A 71 5.73 -10.48 -4.35
CA LEU A 71 4.84 -10.14 -3.24
C LEU A 71 5.48 -10.45 -1.89
N GLY A 72 6.07 -11.63 -1.72
CA GLY A 72 6.76 -12.02 -0.48
C GLY A 72 7.99 -11.15 -0.17
N GLY A 73 8.80 -10.83 -1.17
CA GLY A 73 9.99 -10.00 -1.02
C GLY A 73 9.69 -8.58 -0.58
N SER A 74 8.64 -7.98 -1.14
CA SER A 74 8.22 -6.62 -0.77
C SER A 74 7.88 -6.51 0.73
N LEU A 75 7.24 -7.52 1.30
CA LEU A 75 6.86 -7.58 2.72
C LEU A 75 8.05 -7.87 3.65
N ALA A 76 8.99 -8.71 3.21
CA ALA A 76 10.13 -9.14 4.02
C ALA A 76 11.29 -8.11 4.03
N ALA A 77 11.39 -7.26 3.01
CA ALA A 77 12.52 -6.35 2.83
C ALA A 77 12.76 -5.37 3.99
N PRO A 78 11.73 -4.70 4.57
CA PRO A 78 11.95 -3.72 5.63
C PRO A 78 12.56 -4.33 6.89
N ALA A 79 12.11 -5.52 7.28
CA ALA A 79 12.70 -6.25 8.40
C ALA A 79 14.17 -6.62 8.14
N ALA A 80 14.51 -7.03 6.91
CA ALA A 80 15.89 -7.31 6.53
C ALA A 80 16.76 -6.04 6.58
N ILE A 81 16.25 -4.91 6.07
CA ILE A 81 16.92 -3.60 6.08
C ILE A 81 17.21 -3.15 7.51
N ARG A 82 16.24 -3.24 8.42
CA ARG A 82 16.44 -2.86 9.84
C ARG A 82 17.53 -3.69 10.52
N ARG A 83 17.63 -4.98 10.20
CA ARG A 83 18.59 -5.90 10.84
C ARG A 83 20.01 -5.80 10.29
N ALA A 84 20.18 -5.63 8.99
CA ALA A 84 21.49 -5.73 8.33
C ALA A 84 21.94 -4.45 7.61
N GLY A 85 21.05 -3.48 7.40
CA GLY A 85 21.30 -2.24 6.66
C GLY A 85 21.15 -2.38 5.15
N HIS A 86 20.88 -1.26 4.48
CA HIS A 86 20.58 -1.19 3.04
C HIS A 86 21.66 -1.85 2.16
N VAL A 87 22.94 -1.50 2.37
CA VAL A 87 24.06 -2.00 1.54
C VAL A 87 24.20 -3.53 1.62
N ARG A 88 24.20 -4.08 2.84
CA ARG A 88 24.41 -5.54 3.05
C ARG A 88 23.23 -6.35 2.52
N VAL A 89 22.00 -5.86 2.72
CA VAL A 89 20.80 -6.49 2.17
C VAL A 89 20.82 -6.43 0.65
N PHE A 90 21.16 -5.28 0.05
CA PHE A 90 21.30 -5.16 -1.41
C PHE A 90 22.31 -6.17 -1.96
N ALA A 91 23.52 -6.21 -1.41
CA ALA A 91 24.58 -7.11 -1.87
C ALA A 91 24.19 -8.59 -1.74
N GLY A 92 23.56 -8.98 -0.63
CA GLY A 92 23.10 -10.34 -0.39
C GLY A 92 22.00 -10.76 -1.37
N LEU A 93 20.98 -9.92 -1.57
CA LEU A 93 19.87 -10.20 -2.48
C LEU A 93 20.30 -10.21 -3.95
N ALA A 94 21.18 -9.29 -4.35
CA ALA A 94 21.73 -9.27 -5.70
C ALA A 94 22.57 -10.53 -5.98
N SER A 95 23.39 -10.97 -5.02
CA SER A 95 24.15 -12.22 -5.13
C SER A 95 23.23 -13.43 -5.23
N LEU A 96 22.16 -13.48 -4.42
CA LEU A 96 21.17 -14.54 -4.47
C LEU A 96 20.39 -14.55 -5.80
N ALA A 97 20.02 -13.38 -6.32
CA ALA A 97 19.38 -13.24 -7.63
C ALA A 97 20.30 -13.71 -8.77
N ALA A 98 21.58 -13.33 -8.74
CA ALA A 98 22.57 -13.78 -9.72
C ALA A 98 22.75 -15.31 -9.70
N ALA A 99 22.88 -15.90 -8.50
CA ALA A 99 22.95 -17.35 -8.34
C ALA A 99 21.67 -18.05 -8.86
N ALA A 100 20.49 -17.51 -8.55
CA ALA A 100 19.22 -18.00 -9.06
C ALA A 100 19.18 -18.03 -10.60
N VAL A 101 19.67 -16.99 -11.28
CA VAL A 101 19.77 -16.98 -12.75
C VAL A 101 20.61 -18.15 -13.27
N LEU A 102 21.76 -18.44 -12.66
CA LEU A 102 22.61 -19.56 -13.08
C LEU A 102 21.98 -20.94 -12.83
N ILE A 103 21.23 -21.10 -11.73
CA ILE A 103 20.55 -22.37 -11.42
C ILE A 103 19.55 -22.76 -12.51
N HIS A 104 18.84 -21.80 -13.12
CA HIS A 104 17.94 -22.07 -14.24
C HIS A 104 18.65 -22.79 -15.41
N SER A 105 19.92 -22.46 -15.64
CA SER A 105 20.70 -23.06 -16.72
C SER A 105 21.23 -24.46 -16.39
N ILE A 106 21.39 -24.80 -15.10
CA ILE A 106 21.94 -26.08 -14.66
C ILE A 106 20.84 -27.15 -14.57
N ARG A 107 19.64 -26.76 -14.14
CA ARG A 107 18.49 -27.66 -13.94
C ARG A 107 17.26 -27.15 -14.70
N PRO A 108 17.13 -27.45 -16.00
CA PRO A 108 16.00 -27.05 -16.84
C PRO A 108 14.75 -27.91 -16.58
N GLU A 109 14.28 -27.91 -15.33
CA GLU A 109 13.12 -28.70 -14.88
C GLU A 109 12.03 -27.76 -14.34
N PRO A 110 10.74 -27.94 -14.67
CA PRO A 110 9.69 -27.00 -14.29
C PRO A 110 9.56 -26.69 -12.79
N PRO A 111 9.63 -27.68 -11.86
CA PRO A 111 9.53 -27.39 -10.43
C PRO A 111 10.71 -26.55 -9.92
N THR A 112 11.92 -26.86 -10.40
CA THR A 112 13.13 -26.11 -10.06
C THR A 112 13.02 -24.68 -10.57
N TRP A 113 12.62 -24.50 -11.82
CA TRP A 113 12.43 -23.16 -12.38
C TRP A 113 11.36 -22.36 -11.65
N PHE A 114 10.24 -22.97 -11.28
CA PHE A 114 9.21 -22.30 -10.49
C PHE A 114 9.78 -21.81 -9.15
N LEU A 115 10.46 -22.68 -8.39
CA LEU A 115 11.03 -22.32 -7.09
C LEU A 115 12.09 -21.22 -7.22
N VAL A 116 12.98 -21.35 -8.20
CA VAL A 116 14.03 -20.36 -8.43
C VAL A 116 13.43 -19.04 -8.91
N ARG A 117 12.32 -19.05 -9.66
CA ARG A 117 11.56 -17.84 -10.00
C ARG A 117 10.95 -17.16 -8.78
N VAL A 118 10.40 -17.92 -7.83
CA VAL A 118 9.96 -17.38 -6.53
C VAL A 118 11.12 -16.70 -5.81
N VAL A 119 12.29 -17.33 -5.76
CA VAL A 119 13.48 -16.71 -5.16
C VAL A 119 13.91 -15.44 -5.91
N SER A 120 13.96 -15.47 -7.25
CA SER A 120 14.30 -14.29 -8.06
C SER A 120 13.33 -13.15 -7.83
N GLY A 121 12.02 -13.43 -7.79
CA GLY A 121 10.99 -12.44 -7.50
C GLY A 121 11.18 -11.79 -6.13
N LEU A 122 11.42 -12.61 -5.10
CA LEU A 122 11.69 -12.16 -3.74
C LEU A 122 12.90 -11.21 -3.71
N CYS A 123 14.00 -11.60 -4.36
CA CYS A 123 15.19 -10.77 -4.41
C CYS A 123 14.95 -9.44 -5.13
N ILE A 124 14.36 -9.48 -6.33
CA ILE A 124 14.15 -8.27 -7.13
C ILE A 124 13.20 -7.30 -6.43
N SER A 125 12.11 -7.79 -5.84
CA SER A 125 11.19 -6.94 -5.09
C SER A 125 11.85 -6.31 -3.86
N ALA A 126 12.60 -7.09 -3.08
CA ALA A 126 13.29 -6.55 -1.93
C ALA A 126 14.39 -5.54 -2.34
N LEU A 127 15.06 -5.74 -3.47
CA LEU A 127 16.00 -4.77 -4.05
C LEU A 127 15.31 -3.48 -4.49
N TYR A 128 14.09 -3.56 -5.03
CA TYR A 128 13.26 -2.39 -5.30
C TYR A 128 13.00 -1.60 -4.02
N VAL A 129 12.51 -2.26 -2.96
CA VAL A 129 12.24 -1.61 -1.65
C VAL A 129 13.50 -0.95 -1.09
N VAL A 130 14.64 -1.67 -1.06
CA VAL A 130 15.93 -1.13 -0.58
C VAL A 130 16.33 0.13 -1.37
N THR A 131 16.15 0.12 -2.68
CA THR A 131 16.51 1.25 -3.54
C THR A 131 15.60 2.45 -3.28
N GLU A 132 14.31 2.23 -3.15
CA GLU A 132 13.33 3.29 -2.95
C GLU A 132 13.46 3.96 -1.58
N THR A 133 13.65 3.19 -0.51
CA THR A 133 13.88 3.75 0.83
C THR A 133 15.17 4.56 0.86
N TRP A 134 16.20 4.12 0.15
CA TRP A 134 17.46 4.84 0.04
C TRP A 134 17.34 6.14 -0.77
N LEU A 135 16.68 6.10 -1.94
CA LEU A 135 16.46 7.28 -2.79
C LEU A 135 15.58 8.31 -2.11
N ASN A 136 14.49 7.88 -1.47
CA ASN A 136 13.66 8.76 -0.66
C ASN A 136 14.46 9.39 0.47
N GLY A 137 15.41 8.62 1.01
CA GLY A 137 16.27 9.09 2.07
C GLY A 137 17.27 10.17 1.69
N ALA A 138 17.80 10.08 0.48
CA ALA A 138 18.69 11.08 -0.09
C ALA A 138 17.94 12.34 -0.60
N ALA A 139 16.62 12.28 -0.72
CA ALA A 139 15.82 13.31 -1.36
C ALA A 139 15.31 14.39 -0.41
N THR A 140 15.43 15.66 -0.83
CA THR A 140 14.73 16.80 -0.21
C THR A 140 13.35 17.00 -0.84
N ASN A 141 12.45 17.75 -0.20
CA ASN A 141 11.10 18.04 -0.75
C ASN A 141 11.15 18.64 -2.17
N SER A 142 12.16 19.44 -2.50
CA SER A 142 12.31 20.05 -3.82
C SER A 142 12.93 19.13 -4.87
N THR A 143 13.65 18.07 -4.47
CA THR A 143 14.37 17.16 -5.37
C THR A 143 13.73 15.79 -5.51
N ARG A 144 12.85 15.39 -4.56
CA ARG A 144 12.18 14.08 -4.49
C ARG A 144 11.50 13.68 -5.80
N GLY A 145 10.66 14.55 -6.36
CA GLY A 145 9.95 14.24 -7.60
C GLY A 145 10.91 14.00 -8.78
N GLY A 146 12.01 14.77 -8.86
CA GLY A 146 13.02 14.60 -9.90
C GLY A 146 13.84 13.32 -9.75
N LEU A 147 14.28 13.00 -8.54
CA LEU A 147 15.02 11.77 -8.24
C LEU A 147 14.18 10.52 -8.53
N LEU A 148 12.94 10.50 -8.07
CA LEU A 148 12.02 9.39 -8.34
C LEU A 148 11.76 9.24 -9.85
N ALA A 149 11.54 10.34 -10.57
CA ALA A 149 11.36 10.29 -12.03
C ALA A 149 12.61 9.75 -12.76
N SER A 150 13.81 10.17 -12.36
CA SER A 150 15.07 9.64 -12.92
C SER A 150 15.23 8.15 -12.63
N TYR A 151 14.92 7.72 -11.41
CA TYR A 151 14.90 6.32 -11.04
C TYR A 151 13.96 5.50 -11.94
N MET A 152 12.77 6.01 -12.28
CA MET A 152 11.82 5.31 -13.15
C MET A 152 12.34 5.15 -14.58
N VAL A 153 13.03 6.18 -15.09
CA VAL A 153 13.70 6.12 -16.39
C VAL A 153 14.82 5.08 -16.38
N VAL A 154 15.62 5.02 -15.31
CA VAL A 154 16.69 4.03 -15.17
C VAL A 154 16.13 2.61 -15.09
N VAL A 155 15.07 2.37 -14.31
CA VAL A 155 14.44 1.05 -14.19
C VAL A 155 13.92 0.58 -15.55
N THR A 156 13.13 1.42 -16.22
CA THR A 156 12.52 1.07 -17.51
C THR A 156 13.58 0.96 -18.61
N GLY A 157 14.56 1.86 -18.61
CA GLY A 157 15.70 1.84 -19.53
C GLY A 157 16.58 0.61 -19.35
N GLY A 158 16.78 0.16 -18.11
CA GLY A 158 17.45 -1.11 -17.80
C GLY A 158 16.69 -2.29 -18.39
N LEU A 159 15.38 -2.39 -18.15
CA LEU A 159 14.55 -3.47 -18.72
C LEU A 159 14.62 -3.50 -20.26
N LEU A 160 14.57 -2.33 -20.92
CA LEU A 160 14.75 -2.18 -22.36
C LEU A 160 16.14 -2.59 -22.84
N CYS A 161 17.19 -2.21 -22.11
CA CYS A 161 18.56 -2.64 -22.36
C CYS A 161 18.65 -4.18 -22.30
N GLY A 162 17.98 -4.81 -21.34
CA GLY A 162 17.85 -6.27 -21.26
C GLY A 162 17.27 -6.91 -22.53
N GLN A 163 16.28 -6.27 -23.17
CA GLN A 163 15.73 -6.76 -24.44
C GLN A 163 16.76 -6.68 -25.58
N VAL A 164 17.56 -5.63 -25.63
CA VAL A 164 18.65 -5.51 -26.62
C VAL A 164 19.73 -6.56 -26.36
N LEU A 165 20.14 -6.73 -25.10
CA LEU A 165 21.15 -7.71 -24.70
C LEU A 165 20.72 -9.16 -25.01
N PHE A 166 19.42 -9.45 -24.94
CA PHE A 166 18.87 -10.76 -25.30
C PHE A 166 19.16 -11.15 -26.76
N THR A 167 19.37 -10.17 -27.65
CA THR A 167 19.68 -10.44 -29.06
C THR A 167 21.11 -10.92 -29.31
N LEU A 168 22.02 -10.74 -28.34
CA LEU A 168 23.47 -10.90 -28.53
C LEU A 168 23.94 -12.35 -28.54
N ALA A 169 23.21 -13.27 -27.92
CA ALA A 169 23.61 -14.66 -27.81
C ALA A 169 22.41 -15.62 -27.93
N ASP A 170 22.72 -16.88 -28.21
CA ASP A 170 21.72 -17.92 -28.38
C ASP A 170 21.06 -18.26 -27.02
N PRO A 171 19.72 -18.17 -26.88
CA PRO A 171 19.01 -18.65 -25.69
C PRO A 171 19.19 -20.17 -25.50
N GLY A 172 19.64 -20.89 -26.53
CA GLY A 172 20.11 -22.28 -26.49
C GLY A 172 21.37 -22.52 -25.64
N GLY A 173 22.13 -21.49 -25.27
CA GLY A 173 23.40 -21.64 -24.55
C GLY A 173 23.43 -21.06 -23.13
N PHE A 174 24.51 -21.41 -22.40
CA PHE A 174 24.80 -20.88 -21.06
C PHE A 174 25.17 -19.38 -21.06
N ALA A 175 25.66 -18.85 -22.18
CA ALA A 175 26.24 -17.50 -22.25
C ALA A 175 25.26 -16.38 -21.84
N VAL A 176 23.98 -16.48 -22.23
CA VAL A 176 22.98 -15.46 -21.91
C VAL A 176 22.65 -15.45 -20.41
N PHE A 177 22.62 -16.62 -19.76
CA PHE A 177 22.46 -16.74 -18.31
C PHE A 177 23.65 -16.16 -17.55
N VAL A 178 24.87 -16.44 -18.02
CA VAL A 178 26.10 -15.86 -17.44
C VAL A 178 26.09 -14.35 -17.58
N LEU A 179 25.73 -13.81 -18.74
CA LEU A 179 25.64 -12.36 -18.95
C LEU A 179 24.64 -11.72 -17.98
N ALA A 180 23.43 -12.27 -17.86
CA ALA A 180 22.44 -11.77 -16.91
C ALA A 180 22.94 -11.83 -15.45
N SER A 181 23.56 -12.93 -15.05
CA SER A 181 24.17 -13.08 -13.72
C SER A 181 25.29 -12.06 -13.48
N VAL A 182 26.16 -11.82 -14.46
CA VAL A 182 27.26 -10.85 -14.35
C VAL A 182 26.72 -9.44 -14.19
N LEU A 183 25.69 -9.04 -14.95
CA LEU A 183 25.06 -7.73 -14.82
C LEU A 183 24.45 -7.52 -13.43
N ILE A 184 23.73 -8.51 -12.91
CA ILE A 184 23.15 -8.48 -11.57
C ILE A 184 24.25 -8.41 -10.50
N SER A 185 25.32 -9.18 -10.62
CA SER A 185 26.45 -9.14 -9.68
C SER A 185 27.19 -7.81 -9.71
N LEU A 186 27.40 -7.24 -10.90
CA LEU A 186 28.06 -5.94 -11.07
C LEU A 186 27.23 -4.78 -10.53
N ALA A 187 25.92 -4.93 -10.38
CA ALA A 187 25.06 -3.94 -9.74
C ALA A 187 25.49 -3.62 -8.29
N VAL A 188 26.15 -4.56 -7.62
CA VAL A 188 26.65 -4.38 -6.24
C VAL A 188 27.83 -3.41 -6.18
N VAL A 189 28.66 -3.36 -7.23
CA VAL A 189 29.91 -2.56 -7.25
C VAL A 189 29.64 -1.07 -7.02
N PRO A 190 28.77 -0.39 -7.80
CA PRO A 190 28.53 1.03 -7.58
C PRO A 190 27.71 1.27 -6.29
N VAL A 191 26.86 0.34 -5.87
CA VAL A 191 26.08 0.47 -4.64
C VAL A 191 26.94 0.36 -3.38
N ALA A 192 27.99 -0.49 -3.41
CA ALA A 192 28.95 -0.59 -2.32
C ALA A 192 29.77 0.69 -2.10
N LEU A 193 29.80 1.59 -3.09
CA LEU A 193 30.46 2.90 -3.02
C LEU A 193 29.53 4.03 -2.56
N ALA A 194 28.24 3.75 -2.34
CA ALA A 194 27.27 4.76 -1.91
C ALA A 194 27.35 5.00 -0.39
N THR A 195 27.28 6.26 0.02
CA THR A 195 27.64 6.72 1.39
C THR A 195 26.48 7.30 2.20
N VAL A 196 25.24 7.19 1.75
CA VAL A 196 24.10 7.92 2.35
C VAL A 196 23.34 7.06 3.37
N SER A 197 23.05 7.63 4.53
CA SER A 197 22.22 7.05 5.60
C SER A 197 20.73 7.25 5.37
N ALA A 198 19.91 6.28 5.78
CA ALA A 198 18.45 6.34 5.67
C ALA A 198 17.81 7.25 6.74
N PRO A 199 16.74 8.00 6.41
CA PRO A 199 15.96 8.78 7.37
C PRO A 199 14.72 8.05 7.88
N ASP A 200 14.05 8.69 8.84
CA ASP A 200 12.87 8.20 9.53
C ASP A 200 11.61 8.15 8.64
N VAL A 201 10.79 7.12 8.88
CA VAL A 201 9.49 6.90 8.24
C VAL A 201 8.42 7.60 9.09
N PRO A 202 7.54 8.46 8.51
CA PRO A 202 6.45 9.07 9.26
C PRO A 202 5.42 8.02 9.70
N PRO A 203 4.74 8.22 10.84
CA PRO A 203 3.71 7.31 11.35
C PRO A 203 2.54 7.18 10.36
N LEU A 204 1.92 5.99 10.35
CA LEU A 204 0.96 5.57 9.32
C LEU A 204 -0.48 5.64 9.82
N ASN A 205 -1.37 6.19 9.00
CA ASN A 205 -2.81 5.98 9.14
C ASN A 205 -3.24 4.76 8.31
N PRO A 206 -3.75 3.69 8.94
CA PRO A 206 -3.97 2.44 8.25
C PRO A 206 -5.16 2.50 7.28
N LEU A 207 -5.09 1.65 6.27
CA LEU A 207 -6.17 1.46 5.28
C LEU A 207 -6.31 -0.03 4.95
N SER A 208 -7.51 -0.57 5.18
CA SER A 208 -7.87 -1.93 4.82
C SER A 208 -8.11 -2.07 3.31
N LEU A 209 -7.98 -3.29 2.77
CA LEU A 209 -8.30 -3.55 1.36
C LEU A 209 -9.78 -3.25 1.04
N ARG A 210 -10.68 -3.52 1.99
CA ARG A 210 -12.11 -3.19 1.84
C ARG A 210 -12.32 -1.68 1.80
N GLY A 211 -11.67 -0.93 2.69
CA GLY A 211 -11.69 0.53 2.69
C GLY A 211 -11.18 1.11 1.37
N LEU A 212 -10.07 0.57 0.84
CA LEU A 212 -9.51 0.96 -0.45
C LEU A 212 -10.54 0.82 -1.60
N VAL A 213 -11.25 -0.31 -1.64
CA VAL A 213 -12.28 -0.58 -2.64
C VAL A 213 -13.50 0.30 -2.43
N ALA A 214 -13.92 0.55 -1.18
CA ALA A 214 -15.06 1.41 -0.87
C ALA A 214 -14.83 2.87 -1.30
N VAL A 215 -13.62 3.40 -1.10
CA VAL A 215 -13.26 4.78 -1.43
C VAL A 215 -13.30 5.04 -2.94
N ALA A 216 -12.50 4.29 -3.71
CA ALA A 216 -12.41 4.45 -5.15
C ALA A 216 -12.21 3.09 -5.84
N PRO A 217 -13.30 2.33 -6.11
CA PRO A 217 -13.22 0.97 -6.67
C PRO A 217 -12.40 0.85 -7.96
N LEU A 218 -12.35 1.90 -8.78
CA LEU A 218 -11.58 1.92 -10.02
C LEU A 218 -10.07 1.87 -9.77
N GLY A 219 -9.57 2.44 -8.67
CA GLY A 219 -8.15 2.40 -8.31
C GLY A 219 -7.64 0.95 -8.20
N PRO A 220 -8.16 0.13 -7.27
CA PRO A 220 -7.75 -1.25 -7.10
C PRO A 220 -8.02 -2.12 -8.33
N ALA A 221 -9.18 -1.96 -8.99
CA ALA A 221 -9.49 -2.70 -10.21
C ALA A 221 -8.51 -2.40 -11.35
N GLY A 222 -8.17 -1.12 -11.53
CA GLY A 222 -7.18 -0.68 -12.50
C GLY A 222 -5.77 -1.15 -12.16
N ALA A 223 -5.39 -1.18 -10.88
CA ALA A 223 -4.12 -1.74 -10.44
C ALA A 223 -3.99 -3.24 -10.72
N ALA A 224 -5.03 -4.03 -10.42
CA ALA A 224 -5.06 -5.46 -10.70
C ALA A 224 -4.94 -5.73 -12.21
N LEU A 225 -5.72 -5.03 -13.03
CA LEU A 225 -5.69 -5.19 -14.49
C LEU A 225 -4.39 -4.68 -15.12
N ALA A 226 -3.78 -3.63 -14.56
CA ALA A 226 -2.44 -3.20 -14.98
C ALA A 226 -1.38 -4.27 -14.70
N GLY A 227 -1.44 -4.92 -13.54
CA GLY A 227 -0.53 -6.00 -13.17
C GLY A 227 -0.71 -7.21 -14.08
N PHE A 228 -1.96 -7.65 -14.27
CA PHE A 228 -2.33 -8.70 -15.21
C PHE A 228 -1.75 -8.45 -16.60
N SER A 229 -2.05 -7.28 -17.18
CA SER A 229 -1.68 -6.99 -18.56
C SER A 229 -0.18 -6.82 -18.73
N GLY A 230 0.50 -6.12 -17.82
CA GLY A 230 1.94 -5.93 -17.91
C GLY A 230 2.72 -7.25 -17.74
N ALA A 231 2.31 -8.08 -16.78
CA ALA A 231 2.90 -9.40 -16.59
C ALA A 231 2.61 -10.37 -17.75
N ALA A 232 1.43 -10.31 -18.34
CA ALA A 232 1.12 -11.11 -19.53
C ALA A 232 1.94 -10.64 -20.76
N ILE A 233 2.16 -9.34 -20.94
CA ILE A 233 3.02 -8.82 -22.01
C ILE A 233 4.47 -9.29 -21.83
N VAL A 234 5.06 -9.11 -20.64
CA VAL A 234 6.47 -9.43 -20.41
C VAL A 234 6.70 -10.94 -20.31
N GLY A 235 5.86 -11.64 -19.55
CA GLY A 235 5.98 -13.08 -19.35
C GLY A 235 5.42 -13.89 -20.52
N ALA A 236 4.11 -13.81 -20.76
CA ALA A 236 3.48 -14.58 -21.82
C ALA A 236 3.82 -14.07 -23.24
N GLY A 237 4.30 -12.84 -23.41
CA GLY A 237 4.81 -12.35 -24.71
C GLY A 237 6.05 -13.10 -25.21
N ALA A 238 6.91 -13.59 -24.31
CA ALA A 238 8.02 -14.47 -24.67
C ALA A 238 7.52 -15.87 -25.10
N VAL A 239 6.47 -16.39 -24.44
CA VAL A 239 5.79 -17.64 -24.83
C VAL A 239 5.12 -17.48 -26.19
N TYR A 240 4.39 -16.38 -26.41
CA TYR A 240 3.82 -16.03 -27.70
C TYR A 240 4.87 -16.06 -28.80
N SER A 241 6.02 -15.43 -28.54
CA SER A 241 7.09 -15.32 -29.53
C SER A 241 7.66 -16.69 -29.90
N ALA A 242 7.87 -17.56 -28.92
CA ALA A 242 8.33 -18.92 -29.16
C ALA A 242 7.30 -19.75 -29.96
N GLU A 243 6.03 -19.73 -29.54
CA GLU A 243 4.94 -20.49 -30.19
C GLU A 243 4.60 -19.96 -31.59
N ALA A 244 4.76 -18.65 -31.82
CA ALA A 244 4.60 -18.04 -33.14
C ALA A 244 5.84 -18.19 -34.05
N GLY A 245 6.91 -18.86 -33.57
CA GLY A 245 8.13 -19.09 -34.34
C GLY A 245 8.97 -17.82 -34.58
N LEU A 246 8.85 -16.80 -33.73
CA LEU A 246 9.63 -15.58 -33.83
C LEU A 246 11.10 -15.82 -33.43
N GLY A 247 12.02 -15.30 -34.24
CA GLY A 247 13.44 -15.27 -33.92
C GLY A 247 13.78 -14.26 -32.82
N ARG A 248 15.00 -14.36 -32.26
CA ARG A 248 15.46 -13.54 -31.12
C ARG A 248 15.20 -12.03 -31.26
N VAL A 249 15.57 -11.45 -32.40
CA VAL A 249 15.43 -10.01 -32.67
C VAL A 249 13.95 -9.61 -32.72
N ALA A 250 13.11 -10.44 -33.33
CA ALA A 250 11.67 -10.19 -33.39
C ALA A 250 11.04 -10.27 -31.99
N THR A 251 11.41 -11.26 -31.18
CA THR A 251 10.97 -11.40 -29.78
C THR A 251 11.35 -10.17 -28.94
N ALA A 252 12.62 -9.77 -28.97
CA ALA A 252 13.11 -8.58 -28.26
C ALA A 252 12.39 -7.30 -28.70
N THR A 253 12.20 -7.13 -30.02
CA THR A 253 11.54 -5.96 -30.58
C THR A 253 10.07 -5.91 -30.19
N LEU A 254 9.36 -7.05 -30.21
CA LEU A 254 7.96 -7.13 -29.83
C LEU A 254 7.75 -6.72 -28.37
N ILE A 255 8.45 -7.39 -27.43
CA ILE A 255 8.31 -7.11 -25.99
C ILE A 255 8.84 -5.71 -25.66
N GLY A 256 10.01 -5.35 -26.20
CA GLY A 256 10.61 -4.04 -26.02
C GLY A 256 9.73 -2.90 -26.53
N SER A 257 8.97 -3.10 -27.61
CA SER A 257 8.08 -2.07 -28.15
C SER A 257 6.95 -1.71 -27.20
N ALA A 258 6.39 -2.69 -26.46
CA ALA A 258 5.36 -2.43 -25.46
C ALA A 258 5.91 -1.58 -24.31
N LEU A 259 7.11 -1.93 -23.81
CA LEU A 259 7.80 -1.18 -22.75
C LEU A 259 8.15 0.24 -23.21
N ALA A 260 8.66 0.39 -24.44
CA ALA A 260 9.02 1.67 -25.02
C ALA A 260 7.78 2.57 -25.23
N GLY A 261 6.66 1.98 -25.69
CA GLY A 261 5.38 2.67 -25.77
C GLY A 261 4.94 3.19 -24.40
N GLY A 262 5.06 2.34 -23.37
CA GLY A 262 4.76 2.70 -21.98
C GLY A 262 5.54 3.92 -21.52
N LEU A 263 6.86 3.88 -21.67
CA LEU A 263 7.75 4.98 -21.33
C LEU A 263 7.39 6.28 -22.09
N ALA A 264 7.08 6.17 -23.38
CA ALA A 264 6.75 7.32 -24.23
C ALA A 264 5.43 7.99 -23.84
N LEU A 265 4.39 7.21 -23.51
CA LEU A 265 3.05 7.72 -23.22
C LEU A 265 2.79 8.00 -21.74
N GLN A 266 3.63 7.51 -20.83
CA GLN A 266 3.45 7.67 -19.38
C GLN A 266 3.32 9.14 -18.94
N VAL A 267 4.18 10.02 -19.45
CA VAL A 267 4.15 11.45 -19.08
C VAL A 267 3.04 12.21 -19.81
N PRO A 268 2.82 12.06 -21.13
CA PRO A 268 1.69 12.67 -21.82
C PRO A 268 0.33 12.30 -21.21
N LEU A 269 0.09 11.01 -20.95
CA LEU A 269 -1.17 10.54 -20.37
C LEU A 269 -1.36 11.03 -18.93
N GLY A 270 -0.28 11.05 -18.13
CA GLY A 270 -0.30 11.66 -16.80
C GLY A 270 -0.76 13.11 -16.82
N ARG A 271 -0.12 13.94 -17.67
CA ARG A 271 -0.48 15.36 -17.84
C ARG A 271 -1.89 15.57 -18.40
N TRP A 272 -2.38 14.64 -19.23
CA TRP A 272 -3.75 14.69 -19.71
C TRP A 272 -4.74 14.39 -18.58
N SER A 273 -4.43 13.40 -17.74
CA SER A 273 -5.24 13.01 -16.59
C SER A 273 -5.35 14.07 -15.50
N ASP A 274 -4.37 14.98 -15.39
CA ASP A 274 -4.47 16.11 -14.46
C ASP A 274 -5.48 17.18 -14.95
N ARG A 275 -5.75 17.27 -16.26
CA ARG A 275 -6.61 18.31 -16.86
C ARG A 275 -8.05 17.89 -17.08
N VAL A 276 -8.29 16.59 -17.24
CA VAL A 276 -9.59 15.96 -17.53
C VAL A 276 -9.95 15.02 -16.37
N ASP A 277 -11.20 14.56 -16.27
CA ASP A 277 -11.51 13.46 -15.33
C ASP A 277 -10.62 12.25 -15.63
N ARG A 278 -9.86 11.78 -14.62
CA ARG A 278 -8.92 10.65 -14.75
C ARG A 278 -9.62 9.39 -15.25
N ARG A 279 -10.90 9.20 -14.91
CA ARG A 279 -11.72 8.06 -15.37
C ARG A 279 -11.91 8.06 -16.88
N LEU A 280 -12.08 9.23 -17.50
CA LEU A 280 -12.20 9.35 -18.96
C LEU A 280 -10.88 9.06 -19.66
N VAL A 281 -9.76 9.46 -19.07
CA VAL A 281 -8.41 9.15 -19.59
C VAL A 281 -8.13 7.65 -19.52
N ILE A 282 -8.45 7.01 -18.38
CA ILE A 282 -8.37 5.55 -18.21
C ILE A 282 -9.27 4.84 -19.22
N ALA A 283 -10.51 5.29 -19.39
CA ALA A 283 -11.45 4.71 -20.35
C ALA A 283 -10.96 4.82 -21.80
N ALA A 284 -10.57 6.01 -22.24
CA ALA A 284 -10.07 6.23 -23.59
C ALA A 284 -8.80 5.42 -23.86
N GLY A 285 -7.85 5.41 -22.92
CA GLY A 285 -6.64 4.61 -23.03
C GLY A 285 -6.93 3.11 -23.10
N GLY A 286 -7.84 2.62 -22.25
CA GLY A 286 -8.27 1.23 -22.27
C GLY A 286 -8.95 0.82 -23.57
N VAL A 287 -9.81 1.67 -24.16
CA VAL A 287 -10.42 1.39 -25.48
C VAL A 287 -9.37 1.31 -26.58
N VAL A 288 -8.42 2.25 -26.61
CA VAL A 288 -7.33 2.25 -27.61
C VAL A 288 -6.43 1.02 -27.45
N ALA A 289 -6.05 0.68 -26.21
CA ALA A 289 -5.27 -0.51 -25.92
C ALA A 289 -6.02 -1.80 -26.30
N ALA A 290 -7.31 -1.87 -25.99
CA ALA A 290 -8.16 -3.02 -26.32
C ALA A 290 -8.28 -3.21 -27.83
N GLY A 291 -8.50 -2.13 -28.58
CA GLY A 291 -8.57 -2.16 -30.04
C GLY A 291 -7.24 -2.55 -30.68
N ALA A 292 -6.13 -2.00 -30.19
CA ALA A 292 -4.79 -2.35 -30.67
C ALA A 292 -4.44 -3.83 -30.40
N ALA A 293 -4.75 -4.32 -29.20
CA ALA A 293 -4.58 -5.73 -28.85
C ALA A 293 -5.50 -6.64 -29.69
N LEU A 294 -6.77 -6.28 -29.87
CA LEU A 294 -7.67 -7.07 -30.71
C LEU A 294 -7.18 -7.13 -32.17
N ALA A 295 -6.73 -6.00 -32.71
CA ALA A 295 -6.12 -5.97 -34.04
C ALA A 295 -4.85 -6.85 -34.09
N ALA A 296 -4.01 -6.80 -33.06
CA ALA A 296 -2.80 -7.63 -32.97
C ALA A 296 -3.14 -9.13 -32.94
N SER A 297 -4.26 -9.54 -32.34
CA SER A 297 -4.69 -10.94 -32.30
C SER A 297 -4.96 -11.53 -33.69
N ALA A 298 -5.36 -10.69 -34.65
CA ALA A 298 -5.61 -11.07 -36.04
C ALA A 298 -4.35 -10.94 -36.92
N VAL A 299 -3.26 -10.36 -36.39
CA VAL A 299 -2.02 -10.12 -37.13
C VAL A 299 -1.01 -11.20 -36.76
N GLY A 300 -0.73 -12.09 -37.70
CA GLY A 300 0.30 -13.13 -37.56
C GLY A 300 1.74 -12.59 -37.63
N PRO A 301 2.73 -13.45 -37.37
CA PRO A 301 4.16 -13.11 -37.39
C PRO A 301 4.65 -12.58 -38.76
N ASP A 302 3.98 -12.95 -39.86
CA ASP A 302 4.32 -12.51 -41.22
C ASP A 302 4.26 -10.99 -41.43
N ARG A 303 3.50 -10.29 -40.59
CA ARG A 303 3.36 -8.83 -40.62
C ARG A 303 3.99 -8.19 -39.38
N LEU A 304 5.21 -8.63 -39.05
CA LEU A 304 5.93 -8.22 -37.84
C LEU A 304 5.95 -6.70 -37.58
N PRO A 305 6.20 -5.80 -38.55
CA PRO A 305 6.19 -4.36 -38.28
C PRO A 305 4.83 -3.84 -37.79
N LEU A 306 3.74 -4.36 -38.34
CA LEU A 306 2.38 -4.02 -37.89
C LEU A 306 2.11 -4.58 -36.50
N LEU A 307 2.49 -5.82 -36.24
CA LEU A 307 2.35 -6.46 -34.93
C LEU A 307 3.10 -5.68 -33.84
N VAL A 308 4.34 -5.28 -34.12
CA VAL A 308 5.17 -4.44 -33.25
C VAL A 308 4.51 -3.08 -33.04
N GLY A 309 4.02 -2.42 -34.08
CA GLY A 309 3.33 -1.13 -33.97
C GLY A 309 2.07 -1.20 -33.09
N LEU A 310 1.25 -2.25 -33.26
CA LEU A 310 0.06 -2.48 -32.44
C LEU A 310 0.43 -2.80 -30.99
N THR A 311 1.48 -3.58 -30.77
CA THR A 311 2.00 -3.92 -29.44
C THR A 311 2.58 -2.69 -28.73
N LEU A 312 3.24 -1.79 -29.45
CA LEU A 312 3.70 -0.50 -28.94
C LEU A 312 2.52 0.37 -28.48
N VAL A 313 1.45 0.45 -29.29
CA VAL A 313 0.25 1.21 -28.90
C VAL A 313 -0.42 0.57 -27.70
N ALA A 314 -0.64 -0.75 -27.70
CA ALA A 314 -1.24 -1.46 -26.59
C ALA A 314 -0.44 -1.25 -25.29
N GLY A 315 0.89 -1.46 -25.33
CA GLY A 315 1.78 -1.20 -24.21
C GLY A 315 1.76 0.27 -23.75
N GLY A 316 1.77 1.21 -24.68
CA GLY A 316 1.75 2.64 -24.38
C GLY A 316 0.57 3.11 -23.55
N PHE A 317 -0.61 2.53 -23.77
CA PHE A 317 -1.78 2.84 -22.95
C PHE A 317 -1.93 1.90 -21.74
N ALA A 318 -1.30 0.73 -21.76
CA ALA A 318 -1.35 -0.25 -20.68
C ALA A 318 -0.41 0.06 -19.51
N PHE A 319 0.86 0.36 -19.77
CA PHE A 319 1.86 0.57 -18.71
C PHE A 319 1.53 1.78 -17.81
N PRO A 320 0.98 2.90 -18.31
CA PRO A 320 0.55 4.02 -17.47
C PRO A 320 -0.74 3.74 -16.68
N LEU A 321 -1.43 2.62 -16.90
CA LEU A 321 -2.70 2.32 -16.23
C LEU A 321 -2.56 2.26 -14.70
N TYR A 322 -1.46 1.70 -14.20
CA TYR A 322 -1.21 1.64 -12.76
C TYR A 322 -1.09 3.03 -12.14
N SER A 323 -0.24 3.90 -12.71
CA SER A 323 -0.04 5.27 -12.20
C SER A 323 -1.29 6.13 -12.35
N LEU A 324 -2.07 5.96 -13.42
CA LEU A 324 -3.36 6.63 -13.59
C LEU A 324 -4.39 6.18 -12.56
N SER A 325 -4.43 4.88 -12.26
CA SER A 325 -5.36 4.30 -11.27
C SER A 325 -4.98 4.71 -9.84
N SER A 326 -3.67 4.77 -9.55
CA SER A 326 -3.13 5.30 -8.29
C SER A 326 -3.46 6.78 -8.12
N ALA A 327 -3.23 7.60 -9.14
CA ALA A 327 -3.59 9.02 -9.09
C ALA A 327 -5.12 9.22 -8.92
N HIS A 328 -5.93 8.38 -9.57
CA HIS A 328 -7.39 8.41 -9.36
C HIS A 328 -7.80 8.08 -7.93
N LEU A 329 -7.20 7.06 -7.32
CA LEU A 329 -7.47 6.72 -5.93
C LEU A 329 -7.04 7.84 -4.97
N ASN A 330 -5.86 8.42 -5.20
CA ASN A 330 -5.29 9.48 -4.37
C ASN A 330 -6.15 10.75 -4.37
N ASP A 331 -6.92 11.02 -5.43
CA ASP A 331 -7.86 12.15 -5.48
C ASP A 331 -9.01 12.03 -4.44
N TYR A 332 -9.23 10.85 -3.84
CA TYR A 332 -10.30 10.60 -2.85
C TYR A 332 -9.77 10.26 -1.45
N LEU A 333 -8.46 10.42 -1.22
CA LEU A 333 -7.82 10.08 0.04
C LEU A 333 -7.11 11.29 0.62
N ASP A 334 -7.19 11.40 1.94
CA ASP A 334 -6.41 12.35 2.71
C ASP A 334 -4.91 11.98 2.68
N GLN A 335 -4.05 12.98 2.86
CA GLN A 335 -2.59 12.85 2.64
C GLN A 335 -1.92 11.80 3.55
N ASP A 336 -2.43 11.66 4.76
CA ASP A 336 -2.04 10.69 5.79
C ASP A 336 -2.34 9.23 5.38
N ARG A 337 -3.34 9.00 4.51
CA ARG A 337 -3.73 7.67 4.03
C ARG A 337 -3.08 7.26 2.71
N LEU A 338 -2.44 8.18 1.99
CA LEU A 338 -1.83 7.92 0.68
C LEU A 338 -0.76 6.83 0.74
N VAL A 339 0.01 6.79 1.82
CA VAL A 339 1.09 5.81 2.01
C VAL A 339 0.50 4.40 2.21
N ALA A 340 -0.50 4.24 3.08
CA ALA A 340 -1.18 2.96 3.26
C ALA A 340 -1.91 2.50 1.98
N ALA A 341 -2.50 3.43 1.24
CA ALA A 341 -3.25 3.17 0.02
C ALA A 341 -2.37 2.67 -1.13
N GLY A 342 -1.25 3.33 -1.39
CA GLY A 342 -0.32 2.84 -2.41
C GLY A 342 0.14 1.42 -2.10
N ALA A 343 0.26 1.07 -0.82
CA ALA A 343 0.80 -0.20 -0.41
C ALA A 343 -0.13 -1.34 -0.77
N ARG A 344 -1.41 -1.13 -0.46
CA ARG A 344 -2.49 -2.02 -0.85
C ARG A 344 -2.63 -2.09 -2.37
N MET A 345 -2.42 -0.99 -3.09
CA MET A 345 -2.42 -0.97 -4.55
C MET A 345 -1.31 -1.86 -5.14
N VAL A 346 -0.11 -1.88 -4.55
CA VAL A 346 0.98 -2.78 -4.97
C VAL A 346 0.61 -4.25 -4.76
N LEU A 347 -0.01 -4.59 -3.62
CA LEU A 347 -0.49 -5.96 -3.37
C LEU A 347 -1.53 -6.41 -4.40
N VAL A 348 -2.51 -5.54 -4.68
CA VAL A 348 -3.57 -5.81 -5.66
C VAL A 348 -3.00 -5.93 -7.08
N ASN A 349 -2.03 -5.08 -7.43
CA ASN A 349 -1.30 -5.17 -8.68
C ASN A 349 -0.55 -6.50 -8.80
N GLY A 350 0.21 -6.89 -7.77
CA GLY A 350 0.97 -8.14 -7.78
C GLY A 350 0.07 -9.38 -7.90
N ALA A 351 -1.12 -9.39 -7.30
CA ALA A 351 -2.10 -10.45 -7.49
C ALA A 351 -2.54 -10.57 -8.97
N GLY A 352 -2.79 -9.43 -9.63
CA GLY A 352 -3.00 -9.38 -11.08
C GLY A 352 -1.82 -9.91 -11.87
N SER A 353 -0.59 -9.51 -11.50
CA SER A 353 0.65 -9.91 -12.16
C SER A 353 0.92 -11.43 -12.06
N VAL A 354 0.49 -12.10 -10.99
CA VAL A 354 0.53 -13.57 -10.91
C VAL A 354 -0.41 -14.19 -11.94
N ALA A 355 -1.62 -13.65 -12.10
CA ALA A 355 -2.63 -14.21 -12.99
C ALA A 355 -2.28 -14.03 -14.49
N GLY A 356 -1.59 -12.94 -14.83
CA GLY A 356 -1.24 -12.58 -16.21
C GLY A 356 -0.54 -13.68 -17.02
N PRO A 357 0.65 -14.15 -16.62
CA PRO A 357 1.38 -15.21 -17.33
C PRO A 357 0.64 -16.54 -17.34
N ILE A 358 -0.11 -16.87 -16.29
CA ILE A 358 -0.89 -18.12 -16.20
C ILE A 358 -1.99 -18.11 -17.25
N VAL A 359 -2.84 -17.09 -17.24
CA VAL A 359 -3.98 -16.97 -18.17
C VAL A 359 -3.47 -16.79 -19.60
N GLY A 360 -2.48 -15.90 -19.80
CA GLY A 360 -1.92 -15.62 -21.13
C GLY A 360 -1.29 -16.86 -21.76
N ALA A 361 -0.43 -17.58 -21.04
CA ALA A 361 0.24 -18.76 -21.59
C ALA A 361 -0.70 -19.97 -21.72
N ALA A 362 -1.68 -20.12 -20.82
CA ALA A 362 -2.73 -21.13 -20.98
C ALA A 362 -3.59 -20.86 -22.23
N ALA A 363 -3.98 -19.60 -22.47
CA ALA A 363 -4.72 -19.20 -23.67
C ALA A 363 -3.93 -19.50 -24.95
N ILE A 364 -2.62 -19.20 -24.96
CA ILE A 364 -1.73 -19.57 -26.07
C ILE A 364 -1.75 -21.08 -26.32
N GLY A 365 -1.59 -21.89 -25.28
CA GLY A 365 -1.56 -23.35 -25.42
C GLY A 365 -2.89 -23.99 -25.84
N LEU A 366 -4.03 -23.34 -25.57
CA LEU A 366 -5.37 -23.88 -25.88
C LEU A 366 -5.89 -23.47 -27.26
N VAL A 367 -5.63 -22.22 -27.66
CA VAL A 367 -6.26 -21.61 -28.85
C VAL A 367 -5.21 -21.22 -29.89
N GLY A 368 -3.98 -20.97 -29.47
CA GLY A 368 -2.87 -20.52 -30.31
C GLY A 368 -2.36 -19.12 -29.93
N PRO A 369 -1.26 -18.65 -30.55
CA PRO A 369 -0.55 -17.44 -30.12
C PRO A 369 -1.42 -16.18 -30.04
N GLY A 370 -2.31 -15.95 -31.02
CA GLY A 370 -3.18 -14.77 -31.04
C GLY A 370 -4.07 -14.60 -29.80
N ALA A 371 -4.33 -15.69 -29.06
CA ALA A 371 -5.17 -15.68 -27.86
C ALA A 371 -4.60 -14.83 -26.71
N LEU A 372 -3.28 -14.62 -26.65
CA LEU A 372 -2.66 -13.68 -25.70
C LEU A 372 -3.25 -12.27 -25.88
N PHE A 373 -3.32 -11.81 -27.13
CA PHE A 373 -3.80 -10.47 -27.44
C PHE A 373 -5.32 -10.34 -27.23
N VAL A 374 -6.07 -11.42 -27.41
CA VAL A 374 -7.50 -11.46 -27.04
C VAL A 374 -7.67 -11.29 -25.52
N ALA A 375 -6.88 -12.01 -24.71
CA ALA A 375 -6.92 -11.89 -23.26
C ALA A 375 -6.56 -10.46 -22.78
N LEU A 376 -5.53 -9.86 -23.39
CA LEU A 376 -5.16 -8.45 -23.14
C LEU A 376 -6.28 -7.50 -23.55
N SER A 377 -6.89 -7.70 -24.72
CA SER A 377 -8.01 -6.88 -25.19
C SER A 377 -9.20 -6.93 -24.22
N ALA A 378 -9.56 -8.12 -23.74
CA ALA A 378 -10.60 -8.30 -22.75
C ALA A 378 -10.29 -7.57 -21.43
N ALA A 379 -9.05 -7.65 -20.94
CA ALA A 379 -8.62 -6.94 -19.74
C ALA A 379 -8.72 -5.41 -19.89
N TYR A 380 -8.24 -4.87 -21.02
CA TYR A 380 -8.30 -3.42 -21.30
C TYR A 380 -9.73 -2.92 -21.51
N LEU A 381 -10.57 -3.71 -22.18
CA LEU A 381 -11.98 -3.36 -22.35
C LEU A 381 -12.72 -3.39 -21.01
N THR A 382 -12.39 -4.35 -20.15
CA THR A 382 -12.97 -4.45 -18.80
C THR A 382 -12.67 -3.21 -17.97
N VAL A 383 -11.40 -2.75 -17.92
CA VAL A 383 -11.06 -1.53 -17.17
C VAL A 383 -11.70 -0.29 -17.80
N ALA A 384 -11.79 -0.23 -19.14
CA ALA A 384 -12.39 0.90 -19.83
C ALA A 384 -13.90 1.02 -19.54
N LEU A 385 -14.63 -0.08 -19.68
CA LEU A 385 -16.06 -0.14 -19.39
C LEU A 385 -16.33 0.14 -17.91
N PHE A 386 -15.50 -0.38 -17.01
CA PHE A 386 -15.63 -0.10 -15.59
C PHE A 386 -15.36 1.38 -15.26
N ALA A 387 -14.35 2.00 -15.88
CA ALA A 387 -14.07 3.43 -15.72
C ALA A 387 -15.25 4.29 -16.22
N LEU A 388 -15.82 3.98 -17.39
CA LEU A 388 -17.00 4.67 -17.94
C LEU A 388 -18.22 4.46 -17.03
N TYR A 389 -18.46 3.25 -16.54
CA TYR A 389 -19.53 3.00 -15.59
C TYR A 389 -19.37 3.87 -14.34
N ARG A 390 -18.15 3.99 -13.81
CA ARG A 390 -17.87 4.80 -12.62
C ARG A 390 -18.07 6.30 -12.82
N THR A 391 -18.03 6.84 -14.04
CA THR A 391 -18.36 8.26 -14.27
C THR A 391 -19.84 8.55 -14.04
N THR A 392 -20.71 7.56 -14.21
CA THR A 392 -22.17 7.71 -13.97
C THR A 392 -22.56 7.63 -12.49
N ARG A 393 -21.65 7.17 -11.62
CA ARG A 393 -21.93 6.92 -10.19
C ARG A 393 -21.55 8.06 -9.26
N ARG A 394 -20.56 8.90 -9.63
CA ARG A 394 -20.08 10.02 -8.81
C ARG A 394 -19.50 11.13 -9.69
N GLY A 395 -19.72 12.39 -9.36
CA GLY A 395 -19.04 13.52 -10.02
C GLY A 395 -17.51 13.48 -9.84
N PRO A 396 -16.74 14.11 -10.73
CA PRO A 396 -15.28 14.19 -10.59
C PRO A 396 -14.88 15.10 -9.42
N VAL A 397 -13.73 14.81 -8.80
CA VAL A 397 -13.11 15.70 -7.81
C VAL A 397 -12.72 17.03 -8.49
N PRO A 398 -13.01 18.20 -7.88
CA PRO A 398 -12.61 19.51 -8.41
C PRO A 398 -11.11 19.59 -8.66
N LYS A 399 -10.70 20.35 -9.69
CA LYS A 399 -9.28 20.39 -10.10
C LYS A 399 -8.32 20.89 -9.01
N ALA A 400 -8.80 21.75 -8.11
CA ALA A 400 -8.00 22.31 -7.03
C ALA A 400 -7.61 21.27 -5.96
N ASP A 401 -8.42 20.23 -5.80
CA ASP A 401 -8.29 19.24 -4.71
C ASP A 401 -7.67 17.93 -5.20
N ARG A 402 -7.20 17.87 -6.46
CA ARG A 402 -6.60 16.67 -7.04
C ARG A 402 -5.15 16.53 -6.63
N ALA A 403 -4.74 15.29 -6.36
CA ALA A 403 -3.33 14.97 -6.20
C ALA A 403 -2.61 15.17 -7.54
N HIS A 404 -1.36 15.62 -7.53
CA HIS A 404 -0.56 15.67 -8.76
C HIS A 404 -0.20 14.27 -9.25
N TYR A 405 -0.25 14.04 -10.57
CA TYR A 405 0.21 12.77 -11.14
C TYR A 405 1.71 12.57 -10.92
N VAL A 406 2.06 11.38 -10.43
CA VAL A 406 3.45 10.92 -10.30
C VAL A 406 3.60 9.62 -11.11
N PRO A 407 4.60 9.52 -12.00
CA PRO A 407 4.87 8.28 -12.74
C PRO A 407 5.41 7.20 -11.81
N TYR A 408 4.85 5.98 -11.91
CA TYR A 408 5.32 4.79 -11.21
C TYR A 408 5.71 3.69 -12.22
N PRO A 409 6.82 2.96 -12.00
CA PRO A 409 7.15 1.73 -12.71
C PRO A 409 6.13 0.66 -12.38
N LEU A 410 5.92 -0.24 -13.33
CA LEU A 410 4.95 -1.33 -13.21
C LEU A 410 5.27 -2.28 -12.03
N GLU A 411 6.53 -2.32 -11.59
CA GLU A 411 7.02 -3.19 -10.51
C GLU A 411 7.65 -2.39 -9.35
N ALA A 412 7.41 -1.07 -9.28
CA ALA A 412 7.94 -0.24 -8.20
C ALA A 412 6.88 0.00 -7.13
N GLY A 413 7.20 -0.44 -5.92
CA GLY A 413 6.28 -0.46 -4.81
C GLY A 413 6.64 0.60 -3.80
N LEU A 414 6.29 1.87 -4.08
CA LEU A 414 6.58 3.04 -3.24
C LEU A 414 5.95 3.03 -1.83
N THR A 415 5.43 1.88 -1.37
CA THR A 415 4.54 1.80 -0.23
C THR A 415 4.53 0.44 0.49
N VAL A 416 5.29 -0.58 0.07
CA VAL A 416 5.36 -1.81 0.90
C VAL A 416 6.25 -1.64 2.14
N SER A 417 7.16 -0.67 2.13
CA SER A 417 7.89 -0.26 3.34
C SER A 417 6.95 0.16 4.47
N ALA A 418 5.80 0.76 4.14
CA ALA A 418 4.75 1.12 5.09
C ALA A 418 3.83 -0.05 5.48
N LEU A 419 3.63 -1.06 4.63
CA LEU A 419 2.88 -2.27 5.03
C LEU A 419 3.65 -3.19 5.96
N ALA A 420 4.99 -3.20 5.87
CA ALA A 420 5.82 -4.08 6.68
C ALA A 420 5.95 -3.63 8.15
N GLU A 421 5.35 -2.50 8.52
CA GLU A 421 5.11 -2.10 9.91
C GLU A 421 3.76 -2.58 10.43
N GLY A 422 3.10 -3.53 9.76
CA GLY A 422 1.75 -3.93 10.11
C GLY A 422 1.43 -5.41 9.85
N ALA A 423 2.12 -6.31 10.55
CA ALA A 423 1.75 -7.73 10.57
C ALA A 423 0.86 -8.04 11.78
N GLY A 424 -0.43 -8.27 11.51
CA GLY A 424 -1.39 -8.98 12.38
C GLY A 424 -1.84 -8.26 13.65
N ASP A 425 -0.94 -8.13 14.62
CA ASP A 425 -1.19 -7.53 15.95
C ASP A 425 -0.37 -6.25 16.19
N GLU A 426 0.61 -5.95 15.33
CA GLU A 426 1.46 -4.74 15.38
C GLU A 426 0.96 -3.61 14.44
N LEU A 427 -0.20 -3.76 13.80
CA LEU A 427 -0.76 -2.77 12.84
C LEU A 427 -1.10 -1.41 13.45
N TYR A 428 -1.18 -1.35 14.78
CA TYR A 428 -1.41 -0.16 15.57
C TYR A 428 -0.48 -0.25 16.78
N PRO A 429 0.71 0.38 16.78
CA PRO A 429 1.53 0.36 17.97
C PRO A 429 0.72 0.95 19.13
N VAL A 430 0.55 0.18 20.21
CA VAL A 430 -0.05 0.68 21.45
C VAL A 430 0.94 1.68 22.02
N GLY A 431 0.64 2.98 21.89
CA GLY A 431 1.35 4.01 22.64
C GLY A 431 0.97 3.86 24.10
N SER A 432 1.80 3.20 24.90
CA SER A 432 1.61 3.21 26.35
C SER A 432 2.42 4.35 26.95
N GLY A 433 1.74 5.28 27.63
CA GLY A 433 2.37 6.36 28.36
C GLY A 433 2.08 6.27 29.85
N SER A 434 2.84 7.03 30.63
CA SER A 434 2.51 7.31 32.02
C SER A 434 2.60 8.80 32.23
N LEU A 435 1.61 9.39 32.86
CA LEU A 435 1.64 10.79 33.29
C LEU A 435 1.60 10.85 34.81
N ASP A 436 2.33 11.78 35.41
CA ASP A 436 2.39 11.94 36.86
C ASP A 436 1.27 12.88 37.32
N ILE A 437 0.34 12.36 38.11
CA ILE A 437 -0.72 13.13 38.77
C ILE A 437 -0.39 13.18 40.26
N ALA A 438 0.05 14.35 40.72
CA ALA A 438 0.31 14.62 42.13
C ALA A 438 1.25 13.61 42.82
N GLY A 439 2.25 13.09 42.10
CA GLY A 439 3.23 12.11 42.59
C GLY A 439 2.82 10.65 42.38
N SER A 440 1.71 10.39 41.69
CA SER A 440 1.24 9.05 41.34
C SER A 440 1.21 8.86 39.82
N PRO A 441 1.84 7.80 39.28
CA PRO A 441 1.80 7.53 37.85
C PRO A 441 0.43 6.99 37.41
N LEU A 442 -0.21 7.68 36.47
CA LEU A 442 -1.39 7.20 35.75
C LEU A 442 -0.94 6.65 34.39
N THR A 443 -1.11 5.36 34.18
CA THR A 443 -0.83 4.69 32.91
C THR A 443 -1.99 4.84 31.94
N TYR A 444 -1.69 4.95 30.65
CA TYR A 444 -2.71 4.96 29.61
C TYR A 444 -2.22 4.24 28.36
N ARG A 445 -3.16 3.69 27.59
CA ARG A 445 -2.95 3.21 26.22
C ARG A 445 -3.55 4.21 25.25
N ASP A 446 -2.87 4.50 24.15
CA ASP A 446 -3.30 5.39 23.09
C ASP A 446 -3.07 4.71 21.75
N GLN A 447 -4.12 4.59 20.96
CA GLN A 447 -4.12 3.77 19.76
C GLN A 447 -5.00 4.38 18.67
N GLY A 448 -4.47 4.46 17.44
CA GLY A 448 -5.17 5.07 16.31
C GLY A 448 -4.99 6.58 16.19
N SER A 449 -5.75 7.18 15.28
CA SER A 449 -5.69 8.61 14.94
C SER A 449 -7.07 9.04 14.44
N GLY A 450 -7.44 10.33 14.61
CA GLY A 450 -8.76 10.85 14.25
C GLY A 450 -9.50 11.44 15.46
N ARG A 451 -10.85 11.40 15.44
CA ARG A 451 -11.67 11.89 16.57
C ARG A 451 -11.31 11.12 17.84
N PRO A 452 -10.96 11.80 18.95
CA PRO A 452 -10.55 11.14 20.17
C PRO A 452 -11.76 10.52 20.89
N VAL A 453 -11.63 9.24 21.22
CA VAL A 453 -12.57 8.49 22.04
C VAL A 453 -11.83 7.96 23.27
N VAL A 454 -12.29 8.32 24.46
CA VAL A 454 -11.71 7.87 25.72
C VAL A 454 -12.55 6.71 26.26
N LEU A 455 -11.96 5.52 26.37
CA LEU A 455 -12.58 4.31 26.90
C LEU A 455 -12.30 4.20 28.40
N VAL A 456 -13.32 4.37 29.22
CA VAL A 456 -13.22 4.46 30.68
C VAL A 456 -13.74 3.18 31.33
N GLY A 457 -12.81 2.39 31.89
CA GLY A 457 -13.14 1.23 32.72
C GLY A 457 -13.44 1.61 34.18
N GLY A 458 -13.74 0.61 35.01
CA GLY A 458 -13.84 0.82 36.46
C GLY A 458 -12.48 1.08 37.12
N PRO A 459 -12.41 1.80 38.25
CA PRO A 459 -11.17 2.03 39.00
C PRO A 459 -10.45 0.72 39.33
N GLY A 460 -9.15 0.63 39.02
CA GLY A 460 -8.35 -0.59 39.21
C GLY A 460 -8.68 -1.76 38.27
N ALA A 461 -9.58 -1.58 37.29
CA ALA A 461 -9.78 -2.55 36.22
C ALA A 461 -8.60 -2.47 35.24
N ALA A 462 -8.00 -3.62 34.93
CA ALA A 462 -6.94 -3.67 33.93
C ALA A 462 -7.48 -3.16 32.58
N THR A 463 -6.66 -2.40 31.85
CA THR A 463 -6.93 -1.96 30.47
C THR A 463 -7.32 -3.11 29.51
N ARG A 464 -7.09 -4.36 29.92
CA ARG A 464 -7.51 -5.60 29.25
C ARG A 464 -9.03 -5.75 29.08
N ALA A 465 -9.84 -5.08 29.90
CA ALA A 465 -11.29 -5.06 29.69
C ALA A 465 -11.70 -4.52 28.31
N TRP A 466 -10.81 -3.74 27.69
CA TRP A 466 -10.98 -3.18 26.35
C TRP A 466 -10.15 -3.92 25.30
N ASP A 467 -9.62 -5.12 25.57
CA ASP A 467 -8.75 -5.80 24.61
C ASP A 467 -9.47 -6.03 23.26
N GLY A 468 -8.79 -5.66 22.17
CA GLY A 468 -9.33 -5.67 20.81
C GLY A 468 -10.12 -4.42 20.41
N VAL A 469 -10.79 -3.74 21.34
CA VAL A 469 -11.65 -2.57 21.02
C VAL A 469 -10.86 -1.36 20.51
N PRO A 470 -9.75 -0.92 21.12
CA PRO A 470 -8.91 0.14 20.57
C PRO A 470 -8.36 -0.18 19.17
N SER A 471 -8.04 -1.45 18.90
CA SER A 471 -7.58 -1.89 17.57
C SER A 471 -8.68 -1.81 16.52
N ALA A 472 -9.90 -2.19 16.89
CA ALA A 472 -11.06 -2.12 16.01
C ALA A 472 -11.47 -0.66 15.73
N LEU A 473 -11.52 0.20 16.76
CA LEU A 473 -11.78 1.63 16.59
C LEU A 473 -10.69 2.32 15.73
N ALA A 474 -9.42 1.96 15.97
CA ALA A 474 -8.32 2.48 15.18
C ALA A 474 -8.40 2.03 13.71
N ALA A 475 -8.99 0.87 13.41
CA ALA A 475 -9.21 0.40 12.04
C ALA A 475 -10.19 1.26 11.24
N ASP A 476 -11.07 1.98 11.94
CA ASP A 476 -12.04 2.91 11.37
C ASP A 476 -11.61 4.38 11.41
N GLY A 477 -10.37 4.67 11.83
CA GLY A 477 -9.85 6.04 11.88
C GLY A 477 -10.33 6.83 13.10
N VAL A 478 -10.54 6.14 14.22
CA VAL A 478 -10.83 6.74 15.53
C VAL A 478 -9.59 6.60 16.42
N ARG A 479 -9.25 7.64 17.18
CA ARG A 479 -8.16 7.58 18.18
C ARG A 479 -8.73 7.12 19.51
N ALA A 480 -8.42 5.90 19.93
CA ALA A 480 -8.86 5.34 21.20
C ALA A 480 -7.81 5.56 22.31
N VAL A 481 -8.21 6.23 23.38
CA VAL A 481 -7.39 6.45 24.59
C VAL A 481 -8.01 5.65 25.75
N VAL A 482 -7.22 4.82 26.41
CA VAL A 482 -7.66 3.95 27.51
C VAL A 482 -6.81 4.25 28.74
N PRO A 483 -7.24 5.18 29.61
CA PRO A 483 -6.57 5.44 30.87
C PRO A 483 -6.83 4.32 31.89
N GLU A 484 -5.84 4.01 32.71
CA GLU A 484 -5.96 3.11 33.85
C GLU A 484 -6.21 3.92 35.11
N LEU A 485 -7.48 4.07 35.47
CA LEU A 485 -7.90 4.84 36.64
C LEU A 485 -7.31 4.28 37.94
N ARG A 486 -6.88 5.18 38.83
CA ARG A 486 -6.18 4.85 40.08
C ARG A 486 -7.05 3.99 41.02
N ALA A 487 -6.54 2.84 41.44
CA ALA A 487 -7.34 1.86 42.20
C ALA A 487 -7.65 2.28 43.65
N ASP A 488 -6.89 3.22 44.20
CA ASP A 488 -6.99 3.73 45.58
C ASP A 488 -8.02 4.84 45.76
N ILE A 489 -8.66 5.29 44.67
CA ILE A 489 -9.66 6.36 44.66
C ILE A 489 -11.07 5.78 44.53
N TYR A 490 -11.93 6.13 45.48
CA TYR A 490 -13.30 5.61 45.56
C TYR A 490 -14.35 6.60 45.06
N GLU A 491 -14.04 7.91 45.05
CA GLU A 491 -14.96 8.96 44.63
C GLU A 491 -14.82 9.25 43.13
N ALA A 492 -15.95 9.30 42.41
CA ALA A 492 -15.96 9.51 40.97
C ALA A 492 -15.43 10.90 40.55
N GLY A 493 -15.60 11.93 41.38
CA GLY A 493 -15.08 13.29 41.12
C GLY A 493 -13.55 13.37 41.06
N GLU A 494 -12.84 12.57 41.86
CA GLU A 494 -11.37 12.52 41.78
C GLU A 494 -10.88 11.81 40.51
N HIS A 495 -11.68 10.88 39.95
CA HIS A 495 -11.43 10.26 38.65
C HIS A 495 -11.71 11.19 37.47
N VAL A 496 -12.59 12.19 37.63
CA VAL A 496 -12.84 13.23 36.62
C VAL A 496 -11.57 14.04 36.37
N GLU A 497 -10.84 14.42 37.43
CA GLU A 497 -9.56 15.12 37.28
C GLU A 497 -8.48 14.29 36.57
N ASP A 498 -8.50 12.97 36.75
CA ASP A 498 -7.60 12.06 36.02
C ASP A 498 -7.89 12.10 34.51
N LEU A 499 -9.16 12.06 34.13
CA LEU A 499 -9.58 12.16 32.72
C LEU A 499 -9.23 13.54 32.13
N LEU A 500 -9.45 14.62 32.88
CA LEU A 500 -9.08 15.97 32.46
C LEU A 500 -7.56 16.13 32.33
N ALA A 501 -6.78 15.51 33.22
CA ALA A 501 -5.32 15.49 33.14
C ALA A 501 -4.83 14.74 31.90
N VAL A 502 -5.44 13.60 31.56
CA VAL A 502 -5.16 12.87 30.31
C VAL A 502 -5.46 13.74 29.10
N LEU A 503 -6.62 14.41 29.04
CA LEU A 503 -6.94 15.31 27.94
C LEU A 503 -5.93 16.46 27.83
N ARG A 504 -5.56 17.10 28.95
CA ARG A 504 -4.56 18.19 28.96
C ARG A 504 -3.20 17.70 28.49
N PHE A 505 -2.74 16.55 28.97
CA PHE A 505 -1.45 15.96 28.62
C PHE A 505 -1.37 15.57 27.15
N LEU A 506 -2.46 15.05 26.59
CA LEU A 506 -2.56 14.67 25.18
C LEU A 506 -2.97 15.84 24.27
N GLU A 507 -3.05 17.05 24.82
CA GLU A 507 -3.45 18.29 24.13
C GLU A 507 -4.81 18.16 23.41
N LEU A 508 -5.75 17.43 24.01
CA LEU A 508 -7.10 17.21 23.50
C LEU A 508 -8.07 18.28 24.04
N PRO A 509 -8.62 19.15 23.17
CA PRO A 509 -9.56 20.17 23.61
C PRO A 509 -10.87 19.55 24.11
N GLU A 510 -11.39 18.54 23.43
CA GLU A 510 -12.59 17.77 23.80
C GLU A 510 -12.45 16.32 23.29
N ALA A 511 -13.28 15.41 23.82
CA ALA A 511 -13.33 14.03 23.35
C ALA A 511 -14.73 13.40 23.51
N SER A 512 -14.97 12.31 22.78
CA SER A 512 -16.09 11.42 23.06
C SER A 512 -15.70 10.40 24.13
N PHE A 513 -16.63 10.02 25.02
CA PHE A 513 -16.34 9.14 26.14
C PHE A 513 -17.21 7.89 26.11
N VAL A 514 -16.59 6.73 26.38
CA VAL A 514 -17.30 5.45 26.49
C VAL A 514 -17.03 4.88 27.88
N GLY A 515 -18.06 4.82 28.72
CA GLY A 515 -17.95 4.30 30.08
C GLY A 515 -18.55 2.91 30.23
N HIS A 516 -17.85 2.00 30.91
CA HIS A 516 -18.36 0.65 31.22
C HIS A 516 -18.35 0.39 32.74
N GLY A 517 -19.47 -0.13 33.27
CA GLY A 517 -19.62 -0.41 34.72
C GLY A 517 -19.39 0.85 35.57
N ARG A 518 -18.49 0.79 36.56
CA ARG A 518 -18.11 1.95 37.39
C ARG A 518 -17.49 3.11 36.58
N GLY A 519 -16.94 2.87 35.39
CA GLY A 519 -16.46 3.92 34.49
C GLY A 519 -17.58 4.76 33.87
N ALA A 520 -18.80 4.20 33.76
CA ALA A 520 -19.97 4.95 33.30
C ALA A 520 -20.37 6.07 34.27
N ALA A 521 -20.23 5.84 35.58
CA ALA A 521 -20.48 6.86 36.60
C ALA A 521 -19.49 8.03 36.51
N VAL A 522 -18.21 7.74 36.28
CA VAL A 522 -17.15 8.76 36.12
C VAL A 522 -17.41 9.60 34.87
N VAL A 523 -17.74 8.97 33.73
CA VAL A 523 -18.04 9.68 32.49
C VAL A 523 -19.30 10.54 32.60
N ALA A 524 -20.33 10.05 33.29
CA ALA A 524 -21.55 10.82 33.54
C ALA A 524 -21.26 12.06 34.42
N GLN A 525 -20.42 11.93 35.44
CA GLN A 525 -20.01 13.05 36.29
C GLN A 525 -19.14 14.06 35.53
N LEU A 526 -18.18 13.61 34.73
CA LEU A 526 -17.36 14.48 33.86
C LEU A 526 -18.25 15.34 32.95
N ALA A 527 -19.28 14.75 32.35
CA ALA A 527 -20.19 15.47 31.47
C ALA A 527 -21.07 16.49 32.19
N ALA A 528 -21.43 16.23 33.45
CA ALA A 528 -22.18 17.16 34.28
C ALA A 528 -21.33 18.35 34.74
N GLU A 529 -20.07 18.10 35.11
CA GLU A 529 -19.17 19.12 35.65
C GLU A 529 -18.41 19.90 34.57
N HIS A 530 -18.11 19.26 33.42
CA HIS A 530 -17.28 19.79 32.34
C HIS A 530 -17.87 19.50 30.94
N PRO A 531 -19.08 19.98 30.63
CA PRO A 531 -19.73 19.73 29.34
C PRO A 531 -18.95 20.31 28.15
N ASP A 532 -18.13 21.33 28.37
CA ASP A 532 -17.26 21.94 27.35
C ASP A 532 -16.10 21.04 26.90
N ARG A 533 -15.87 19.93 27.61
CA ARG A 533 -14.79 18.97 27.31
C ARG A 533 -15.31 17.67 26.69
N VAL A 534 -16.62 17.54 26.50
CA VAL A 534 -17.29 16.30 26.11
C VAL A 534 -18.10 16.48 24.82
N ASP A 535 -17.71 15.78 23.77
CA ASP A 535 -18.38 15.78 22.46
C ASP A 535 -19.61 14.85 22.45
N ALA A 536 -19.42 13.59 22.87
CA ALA A 536 -20.47 12.59 22.95
C ALA A 536 -20.20 11.55 24.05
N ILE A 537 -21.24 10.85 24.51
CA ILE A 537 -21.13 9.85 25.57
C ILE A 537 -21.83 8.56 25.17
N VAL A 538 -21.17 7.43 25.45
CA VAL A 538 -21.74 6.08 25.37
C VAL A 538 -21.59 5.42 26.74
N LEU A 539 -22.70 5.01 27.34
CA LEU A 539 -22.72 4.34 28.64
C LEU A 539 -23.12 2.87 28.44
N VAL A 540 -22.27 1.96 28.88
CA VAL A 540 -22.46 0.52 28.74
C VAL A 540 -22.71 -0.10 30.13
N GLY A 541 -23.93 -0.61 30.33
CA GLY A 541 -24.42 -1.12 31.62
C GLY A 541 -25.31 -0.13 32.40
N ARG A 542 -26.09 -0.64 33.37
CA ARG A 542 -26.99 0.18 34.20
C ARG A 542 -26.19 0.92 35.28
N PRO A 543 -26.24 2.27 35.34
CA PRO A 543 -25.56 3.05 36.39
C PRO A 543 -26.14 2.84 37.80
N GLU A 544 -27.34 2.27 37.90
CA GLU A 544 -28.15 2.17 39.12
C GLU A 544 -27.58 1.22 40.19
N ASP A 545 -26.69 0.30 39.83
CA ASP A 545 -26.17 -0.69 40.78
C ASP A 545 -24.99 -0.16 41.64
N ASP A 546 -24.37 0.98 41.30
CA ASP A 546 -23.13 1.48 41.95
C ASP A 546 -23.08 2.99 42.23
N LEU A 547 -24.12 3.77 41.86
CA LEU A 547 -24.21 5.19 42.22
C LEU A 547 -24.73 5.35 43.66
N THR A 548 -23.85 5.72 44.60
CA THR A 548 -24.31 6.25 45.88
C THR A 548 -25.12 7.53 45.63
N GLY A 549 -26.22 7.68 46.37
CA GLY A 549 -27.29 8.65 46.09
C GLY A 549 -26.92 10.13 46.02
N GLU A 550 -25.67 10.53 46.24
CA GLU A 550 -25.19 11.91 46.04
C GLU A 550 -24.79 12.21 44.59
N ALA A 551 -24.23 11.25 43.84
CA ALA A 551 -23.86 11.44 42.43
C ALA A 551 -25.10 11.48 41.51
N ALA A 552 -26.14 10.72 41.85
CA ALA A 552 -27.44 10.76 41.17
C ALA A 552 -28.17 12.12 41.38
N VAL A 553 -27.91 12.80 42.49
CA VAL A 553 -28.50 14.11 42.82
C VAL A 553 -27.69 15.26 42.23
N ALA A 554 -26.37 15.13 42.08
CA ALA A 554 -25.53 16.10 41.37
C ALA A 554 -25.78 16.10 39.85
N ALA A 555 -26.06 14.93 39.25
CA ALA A 555 -26.63 14.82 37.90
C ALA A 555 -28.10 15.32 37.82
N GLY A 556 -28.71 15.62 38.97
CA GLY A 556 -30.09 16.08 39.13
C GLY A 556 -30.33 17.57 38.88
N GLY A 557 -29.32 18.33 38.44
CA GLY A 557 -29.49 19.71 37.99
C GLY A 557 -29.88 19.83 36.52
N GLY A 558 -31.00 19.22 36.11
CA GLY A 558 -31.59 19.39 34.77
C GLY A 558 -31.50 18.17 33.84
N LEU A 559 -30.67 17.16 34.14
CA LEU A 559 -30.58 15.92 33.37
C LEU A 559 -31.39 14.77 33.99
N GLY A 560 -31.60 14.77 35.32
CA GLY A 560 -32.28 13.68 36.05
C GLY A 560 -33.72 13.38 35.61
N GLU A 561 -34.53 14.38 35.23
CA GLU A 561 -35.88 14.16 34.72
C GLU A 561 -35.86 13.55 33.31
N GLY A 562 -34.88 13.93 32.48
CA GLY A 562 -34.66 13.33 31.16
C GLY A 562 -34.13 11.89 31.21
N PHE A 563 -33.29 11.56 32.20
CA PHE A 563 -32.72 10.22 32.37
C PHE A 563 -33.75 9.19 32.89
N ALA A 564 -34.58 9.57 33.86
CA ALA A 564 -35.65 8.71 34.35
C ALA A 564 -36.75 8.49 33.29
N GLN A 565 -36.99 9.48 32.44
CA GLN A 565 -37.95 9.39 31.36
C GLN A 565 -37.39 8.62 30.14
N ALA A 566 -36.12 8.84 29.77
CA ALA A 566 -35.44 8.08 28.70
C ALA A 566 -35.24 6.60 29.05
N GLY A 567 -34.97 6.26 30.32
CA GLY A 567 -34.89 4.86 30.78
C GLY A 567 -36.24 4.13 30.80
N ALA A 568 -37.33 4.85 31.00
CA ALA A 568 -38.70 4.31 30.93
C ALA A 568 -39.23 4.23 29.48
N GLU A 569 -38.75 5.11 28.59
CA GLU A 569 -39.16 5.19 27.18
C GLU A 569 -38.26 4.40 26.21
N ALA A 570 -37.05 3.97 26.63
CA ALA A 570 -36.11 3.16 25.82
C ALA A 570 -36.53 1.70 25.57
N GLY A 571 -37.83 1.41 25.61
CA GLY A 571 -38.43 0.30 24.86
C GLY A 571 -38.60 0.69 23.39
N GLY A 572 -37.51 0.97 22.68
CA GLY A 572 -37.53 1.33 21.26
C GLY A 572 -36.59 2.50 20.97
N ALA A 573 -35.66 2.27 20.04
CA ALA A 573 -34.81 3.32 19.49
C ALA A 573 -35.65 4.36 18.74
N GLU A 574 -35.51 5.65 19.04
CA GLU A 574 -35.73 6.74 18.07
C GLU A 574 -35.13 8.09 18.54
N GLU A 575 -34.86 8.93 17.54
CA GLU A 575 -34.01 10.14 17.49
C GLU A 575 -34.44 11.35 18.34
N GLY A 576 -33.46 12.14 18.81
CA GLY A 576 -33.65 13.50 19.31
C GLY A 576 -32.35 14.13 19.83
N VAL A 577 -31.86 15.19 19.17
CA VAL A 577 -30.51 15.77 19.30
C VAL A 577 -30.54 17.15 19.97
N ASP A 578 -29.73 17.35 21.02
CA ASP A 578 -28.86 18.51 21.21
C ASP A 578 -27.70 18.16 22.18
N ALA A 579 -26.62 18.95 22.18
CA ALA A 579 -25.30 18.65 22.81
C ALA A 579 -25.36 17.78 24.08
N GLY A 580 -24.76 16.57 24.00
CA GLY A 580 -24.79 15.58 25.09
C GLY A 580 -25.59 14.30 24.81
N THR A 581 -25.59 13.79 23.56
CA THR A 581 -26.25 12.51 23.25
C THR A 581 -25.62 11.36 24.02
N ILE A 582 -26.45 10.66 24.79
CA ILE A 582 -26.10 9.47 25.57
C ILE A 582 -26.66 8.24 24.87
N LEU A 583 -25.78 7.35 24.42
CA LEU A 583 -26.18 6.01 23.97
C LEU A 583 -26.05 5.06 25.16
N ILE A 584 -27.17 4.51 25.65
CA ILE A 584 -27.18 3.50 26.72
C ILE A 584 -27.28 2.12 26.09
N LEU A 585 -26.31 1.25 26.37
CA LEU A 585 -26.25 -0.10 25.82
C LEU A 585 -26.35 -1.18 26.93
N PRO A 586 -27.10 -2.28 26.72
CA PRO A 586 -27.12 -3.42 27.64
C PRO A 586 -25.75 -4.11 27.73
N ALA A 587 -25.25 -4.35 28.95
CA ALA A 587 -23.92 -4.94 29.18
C ALA A 587 -23.81 -6.41 28.76
N ASP A 588 -24.93 -7.12 28.69
CA ASP A 588 -25.02 -8.57 28.45
C ASP A 588 -24.92 -8.96 26.96
N GLN A 589 -25.12 -8.03 26.02
CA GLN A 589 -25.04 -8.32 24.58
C GLN A 589 -23.68 -7.98 23.94
N LEU A 590 -23.04 -6.87 24.33
CA LEU A 590 -21.93 -6.32 23.55
C LEU A 590 -20.56 -6.98 23.75
N MET A 591 -20.25 -7.44 24.97
CA MET A 591 -18.97 -8.13 25.24
C MET A 591 -19.01 -9.61 24.82
N ALA A 592 -20.21 -10.15 24.55
CA ALA A 592 -20.40 -11.53 24.08
C ALA A 592 -20.21 -11.66 22.55
N ASP A 593 -20.58 -10.62 21.79
CA ASP A 593 -20.50 -10.59 20.31
C ASP A 593 -19.11 -10.20 19.76
N GLY A 594 -18.20 -9.77 20.63
CA GLY A 594 -16.79 -9.51 20.32
C GLY A 594 -16.44 -8.04 20.03
N PRO A 595 -15.13 -7.69 20.04
CA PRO A 595 -14.66 -6.31 20.01
C PRO A 595 -14.97 -5.55 18.71
N ASP A 596 -15.08 -6.26 17.57
CA ASP A 596 -15.37 -5.66 16.27
C ASP A 596 -16.83 -5.16 16.19
N ALA A 597 -17.78 -5.96 16.69
CA ALA A 597 -19.19 -5.58 16.72
C ALA A 597 -19.44 -4.37 17.65
N PHE A 598 -18.71 -4.30 18.75
CA PHE A 598 -18.71 -3.14 19.66
C PHE A 598 -18.19 -1.87 18.98
N ALA A 599 -17.04 -1.99 18.30
CA ALA A 599 -16.44 -0.87 17.60
C ALA A 599 -17.33 -0.35 16.47
N ASP A 600 -17.98 -1.24 15.71
CA ASP A 600 -18.90 -0.88 14.63
C ASP A 600 -20.06 0.01 15.13
N ILE A 601 -20.69 -0.37 16.26
CA ILE A 601 -21.79 0.40 16.88
C ILE A 601 -21.33 1.79 17.32
N VAL A 602 -20.16 1.86 17.98
CA VAL A 602 -19.59 3.13 18.45
C VAL A 602 -19.21 4.02 17.27
N VAL A 603 -18.58 3.46 16.23
CA VAL A 603 -18.19 4.20 15.02
C VAL A 603 -19.42 4.69 14.24
N GLU A 604 -20.47 3.86 14.12
CA GLU A 604 -21.72 4.23 13.46
C GLU A 604 -22.39 5.40 14.19
N PHE A 605 -22.51 5.33 15.53
CA PHE A 605 -23.03 6.42 16.35
C PHE A 605 -22.23 7.72 16.19
N LEU A 606 -20.89 7.63 16.20
CA LEU A 606 -20.01 8.79 16.05
C LEU A 606 -19.97 9.35 14.62
N ARG A 607 -20.34 8.58 13.60
CA ARG A 607 -20.43 9.04 12.19
C ARG A 607 -21.68 9.88 11.91
N HIS A 608 -22.72 9.73 12.72
CA HIS A 608 -23.98 10.48 12.58
C HIS A 608 -23.99 11.83 13.33
N ARG A 609 -22.85 12.21 13.93
CA ARG A 609 -22.53 13.52 14.55
C ARG A 609 -21.49 14.24 13.71
#